data_AF-A0A259PCN6-F1
#
_entry.id   AF-A0A259PCN6-F1
#
_cell.length_a   1.000
_cell.length_b   1.000
_cell.length_c   1.000
_cell.angle_alpha   90.00
_cell.angle_beta   90.00
_cell.angle_gamma   90.00
#
_symmetry.space_group_name_H-M   'P 1'
#
loop_
_entity.id
_entity.type
_entity.pdbx_description
1 polymer ?
#
loop_
_entity_poly.entity_id
_entity_poly.type
_entity_poly.pdbx_seq_one_letter_code
_entity_poly.pdbx_strand_id
1 'polypeptide(L)'
;MRYYLKRYSFYLGGDQPPVSWVERIRSVFGALIGLGLVLLAAKYLRDLSGLDEWLMASLGASALLVFALPQSPMAQPWAVIAGNTLSALVGISVVHLVGEPLIALPLAASLSILGMFILRCLHPPAAAVALIAVLGGVVHYRYAFFPVMVDSILLVMVGAIYSNLTGKKYPNRPS
;
A
#
# COMPACT_ATOMS: atom_id res chain seq x y z
N MET A 1 25.40 28.44 16.55
CA MET A 1 25.54 27.35 15.56
C MET A 1 24.69 26.12 15.88
N ARG A 2 24.88 25.43 17.02
CA ARG A 2 24.19 24.17 17.37
C ARG A 2 22.65 24.27 17.47
N TYR A 3 22.10 25.39 17.92
CA TYR A 3 20.65 25.60 18.03
C TYR A 3 19.95 25.64 16.66
N TYR A 4 20.51 26.40 15.70
CA TYR A 4 19.98 26.48 14.34
C TYR A 4 20.08 25.13 13.61
N LEU A 5 21.20 24.42 13.76
CA LEU A 5 21.37 23.07 13.21
C LEU A 5 20.31 22.09 13.74
N LYS A 6 20.00 22.14 15.05
CA LYS A 6 18.92 21.33 15.64
C LYS A 6 17.54 21.72 15.10
N ARG A 7 17.28 23.03 14.94
CA ARG A 7 16.01 23.56 14.43
C ARG A 7 15.76 23.20 12.96
N TYR A 8 16.79 23.26 12.11
CA TYR A 8 16.66 22.86 10.71
C TYR A 8 16.65 21.35 10.54
N SER A 9 17.41 20.61 11.36
CA SER A 9 17.38 19.15 11.37
C SER A 9 15.99 18.60 11.68
N PHE A 10 15.18 19.29 12.49
CA PHE A 10 13.78 18.92 12.75
C PHE A 10 12.96 18.80 11.45
N TYR A 11 13.03 19.79 10.57
CA TYR A 11 12.32 19.78 9.27
C TYR A 11 12.90 18.78 8.26
N LEU A 12 14.11 18.29 8.50
CA LEU A 12 14.80 17.30 7.66
C LEU A 12 14.75 15.89 8.27
N GLY A 13 13.73 15.59 9.08
CA GLY A 13 13.48 14.26 9.64
C GLY A 13 14.17 13.97 10.97
N GLY A 14 14.66 14.99 11.67
CA GLY A 14 15.21 14.87 13.02
C GLY A 14 14.16 14.58 14.10
N ASP A 15 12.88 14.61 13.75
CA ASP A 15 11.72 14.24 14.56
C ASP A 15 11.35 12.75 14.43
N GLN A 16 11.92 12.04 13.46
CA GLN A 16 11.66 10.62 13.26
C GLN A 16 12.13 9.81 14.47
N PRO A 17 11.32 8.85 14.95
CA PRO A 17 11.69 8.05 16.11
C PRO A 17 12.98 7.26 15.82
N PRO A 18 13.91 7.16 16.79
CA PRO A 18 15.14 6.42 16.59
C PRO A 18 14.83 4.92 16.41
N VAL A 19 15.11 4.39 15.22
CA VAL A 19 15.00 2.96 14.91
C VAL A 19 16.38 2.31 14.91
N SER A 20 16.54 1.20 15.63
CA SER A 20 17.81 0.46 15.71
C SER A 20 18.25 -0.09 14.35
N TRP A 21 19.55 -0.27 14.13
CA TRP A 21 20.05 -0.84 12.86
C TRP A 21 19.53 -2.25 12.58
N VAL A 22 19.34 -3.06 13.62
CA VAL A 22 18.74 -4.40 13.49
C VAL A 22 17.32 -4.31 12.96
N GLU A 23 16.51 -3.38 13.49
CA GLU A 23 15.14 -3.14 13.02
C GLU A 23 15.11 -2.64 11.57
N ARG A 24 16.05 -1.77 11.18
CA ARG A 24 16.16 -1.28 9.80
C ARG A 24 16.46 -2.42 8.83
N ILE A 25 17.47 -3.23 9.13
CA ILE A 25 17.88 -4.36 8.31
C ILE A 25 16.73 -5.38 8.21
N ARG A 26 16.12 -5.74 9.35
CA ARG A 26 14.94 -6.62 9.39
C ARG A 26 13.81 -6.09 8.49
N SER A 27 13.51 -4.79 8.54
CA SER A 27 12.45 -4.21 7.71
C SER A 27 12.77 -4.24 6.21
N VAL A 28 14.02 -3.92 5.84
CA VAL A 28 14.47 -3.96 4.43
C VAL A 28 14.46 -5.39 3.88
N PHE A 29 15.00 -6.35 4.62
CA PHE A 29 14.98 -7.76 4.21
C PHE A 29 13.56 -8.32 4.15
N GLY A 30 12.70 -7.95 5.12
CA GLY A 30 11.28 -8.29 5.10
C GLY A 30 10.58 -7.77 3.85
N ALA A 31 10.80 -6.50 3.49
CA ALA A 31 10.25 -5.91 2.28
C ALA A 31 10.78 -6.57 1.00
N LEU A 32 12.08 -6.88 0.93
CA LEU A 32 12.69 -7.57 -0.21
C LEU A 32 12.07 -8.96 -0.43
N ILE A 33 12.01 -9.77 0.64
CA ILE A 33 11.44 -11.13 0.60
C ILE A 33 9.94 -11.04 0.31
N GLY A 34 9.23 -10.14 0.99
CA GLY A 34 7.81 -9.93 0.85
C GLY A 34 7.40 -9.57 -0.56
N LEU A 35 7.99 -8.50 -1.11
CA LEU A 35 7.75 -8.08 -2.48
C LEU A 35 8.17 -9.17 -3.47
N GLY A 36 9.34 -9.81 -3.27
CA GLY A 36 9.80 -10.89 -4.14
C GLY A 36 8.81 -12.05 -4.23
N LEU A 37 8.25 -12.49 -3.10
CA LEU A 37 7.25 -13.55 -3.06
C LEU A 37 5.91 -13.13 -3.68
N VAL A 38 5.46 -11.90 -3.41
CA VAL A 38 4.24 -11.35 -4.04
C VAL A 38 4.40 -11.28 -5.55
N LEU A 39 5.51 -10.74 -6.04
CA LEU A 39 5.81 -10.64 -7.48
C LEU A 39 5.87 -12.01 -8.15
N LEU A 40 6.53 -12.98 -7.52
CA LEU A 40 6.62 -14.34 -8.05
C LEU A 40 5.24 -15.01 -8.13
N ALA A 41 4.45 -14.89 -7.06
CA ALA A 41 3.09 -15.43 -7.04
C ALA A 41 2.20 -14.74 -8.07
N ALA A 42 2.22 -13.41 -8.14
CA ALA A 42 1.42 -12.64 -9.08
C ALA A 42 1.77 -12.97 -10.54
N LYS A 43 3.06 -13.13 -10.85
CA LYS A 43 3.52 -13.62 -12.16
C LYS A 43 3.01 -15.04 -12.46
N TYR A 44 3.06 -15.96 -11.50
CA TYR A 44 2.53 -17.30 -11.70
C TYR A 44 1.01 -17.31 -11.95
N LEU A 45 0.25 -16.51 -11.19
CA LEU A 45 -1.19 -16.31 -11.36
C LEU A 45 -1.53 -15.66 -12.72
N ARG A 46 -0.70 -14.73 -13.19
CA ARG A 46 -0.79 -14.15 -14.53
C ARG A 46 -0.71 -15.23 -15.61
N ASP A 47 0.32 -16.06 -15.55
CA ASP A 47 0.58 -17.09 -16.57
C ASP A 47 -0.55 -18.13 -16.62
N LEU A 48 -1.26 -18.37 -15.51
CA LEU A 48 -2.44 -19.23 -15.45
C LEU A 48 -3.72 -18.57 -15.96
N SER A 49 -3.89 -17.27 -15.74
CA SER A 49 -5.13 -16.53 -16.03
C SER A 49 -5.13 -15.87 -17.42
N GLY A 50 -3.96 -15.67 -18.03
CA GLY A 50 -3.81 -14.97 -19.30
C GLY A 50 -4.10 -13.47 -19.22
N LEU A 51 -4.20 -12.90 -18.02
CA LEU A 51 -4.41 -11.46 -17.81
C LEU A 51 -3.09 -10.71 -17.91
N ASP A 52 -3.04 -9.57 -18.60
CA ASP A 52 -1.79 -8.79 -18.73
C ASP A 52 -1.50 -7.89 -17.52
N GLU A 53 -2.52 -7.59 -16.73
CA GLU A 53 -2.43 -6.78 -15.51
C GLU A 53 -2.10 -7.68 -14.33
N TRP A 54 -0.83 -7.72 -13.90
CA TRP A 54 -0.37 -8.64 -12.86
C TRP A 54 0.33 -7.98 -11.68
N LEU A 55 0.44 -6.65 -11.68
CA LEU A 55 1.16 -5.94 -10.62
C LEU A 55 0.49 -4.62 -10.24
N MET A 56 0.21 -4.45 -8.95
CA MET A 56 -0.16 -3.15 -8.39
C MET A 56 1.08 -2.29 -8.11
N ALA A 57 1.28 -1.19 -8.85
CA ALA A 57 2.47 -0.33 -8.70
C ALA A 57 2.65 0.30 -7.29
N SER A 58 1.57 0.47 -6.51
CA SER A 58 1.63 0.99 -5.14
C SER A 58 2.17 -0.01 -4.09
N LEU A 59 2.47 -1.25 -4.49
CA LEU A 59 2.93 -2.31 -3.58
C LEU A 59 4.17 -1.94 -2.76
N GLY A 60 5.10 -1.18 -3.34
CA GLY A 60 6.31 -0.76 -2.62
C GLY A 60 5.99 0.07 -1.37
N ALA A 61 5.04 1.01 -1.48
CA ALA A 61 4.62 1.84 -0.36
C ALA A 61 3.79 1.05 0.67
N SER A 62 2.95 0.11 0.21
CA SER A 62 2.28 -0.83 1.11
C SER A 62 3.28 -1.71 1.86
N ALA A 63 4.31 -2.22 1.19
CA ALA A 63 5.35 -3.04 1.79
C ALA A 63 6.15 -2.26 2.84
N LEU A 64 6.47 -0.99 2.57
CA LEU A 64 7.12 -0.12 3.55
C LEU A 64 6.30 -0.10 4.85
N LEU A 65 4.99 0.14 4.78
CA LEU A 65 4.14 0.14 5.97
C LEU A 65 4.09 -1.23 6.67
N VAL A 66 3.86 -2.30 5.90
CA VAL A 66 3.71 -3.66 6.45
C VAL A 66 4.99 -4.15 7.13
N PHE A 67 6.18 -3.90 6.57
CA PHE A 67 7.43 -4.44 7.09
C PHE A 67 8.16 -3.50 8.06
N ALA A 68 8.12 -2.18 7.82
CA ALA A 68 8.78 -1.20 8.67
C ALA A 68 7.90 -0.77 9.85
N LEU A 69 6.58 -0.66 9.65
CA LEU A 69 5.62 -0.17 10.64
C LEU A 69 4.44 -1.13 10.85
N PRO A 70 4.68 -2.44 11.14
CA PRO A 70 3.61 -3.45 11.24
C PRO A 70 2.59 -3.14 12.34
N GLN A 71 2.94 -2.34 13.35
CA GLN A 71 2.03 -1.94 14.42
C GLN A 71 1.08 -0.81 14.01
N SER A 72 1.34 -0.14 12.89
CA SER A 72 0.49 0.97 12.43
C SER A 72 -0.92 0.47 12.13
N PRO A 73 -1.97 1.19 12.56
CA PRO A 73 -3.34 0.92 12.13
C PRO A 73 -3.48 0.89 10.61
N MET A 74 -2.70 1.73 9.91
CA MET A 74 -2.70 1.84 8.44
C MET A 74 -2.02 0.66 7.75
N ALA A 75 -1.23 -0.13 8.48
CA ALA A 75 -0.60 -1.34 7.98
C ALA A 75 -1.45 -2.60 8.23
N GLN A 76 -2.56 -2.50 8.97
CA GLN A 76 -3.39 -3.66 9.33
C GLN A 76 -4.11 -4.26 8.11
N PRO A 77 -4.44 -5.57 8.15
CA PRO A 77 -5.03 -6.28 7.00
C PRO A 77 -6.22 -5.56 6.35
N TRP A 78 -7.15 -5.06 7.17
CA TRP A 78 -8.32 -4.35 6.66
C TRP A 78 -7.95 -3.06 5.92
N ALA A 79 -7.03 -2.28 6.47
CA ALA A 79 -6.56 -1.05 5.83
C ALA A 79 -5.89 -1.35 4.48
N VAL A 80 -4.97 -2.31 4.44
CA VAL A 80 -4.24 -2.65 3.20
C VAL A 80 -5.19 -3.21 2.15
N ILE A 81 -5.98 -4.25 2.48
CA ILE A 81 -6.79 -4.98 1.50
C ILE A 81 -7.98 -4.14 1.05
N ALA A 82 -8.79 -3.65 2.00
CA ALA A 82 -9.99 -2.90 1.65
C ALA A 82 -9.65 -1.50 1.12
N GLY A 83 -8.61 -0.85 1.65
CA GLY A 83 -8.15 0.45 1.16
C GLY A 83 -7.73 0.40 -0.31
N ASN A 84 -6.81 -0.51 -0.66
CA ASN A 84 -6.34 -0.65 -2.05
C ASN A 84 -7.49 -1.03 -3.00
N THR A 85 -8.32 -2.00 -2.61
CA THR A 85 -9.45 -2.47 -3.43
C THR A 85 -10.47 -1.37 -3.66
N LEU A 86 -10.87 -0.64 -2.60
CA LEU A 86 -11.78 0.49 -2.70
C LEU A 86 -11.24 1.57 -3.62
N SER A 87 -9.97 1.96 -3.45
CA SER A 87 -9.34 2.99 -4.26
C SER A 87 -9.28 2.61 -5.74
N ALA A 88 -9.04 1.33 -6.05
CA ALA A 88 -9.11 0.84 -7.43
C ALA A 88 -10.53 0.98 -8.00
N LEU A 89 -11.56 0.56 -7.24
CA LEU A 89 -12.97 0.71 -7.66
C LEU A 89 -13.37 2.17 -7.88
N VAL A 90 -12.98 3.06 -6.98
CA VAL A 90 -13.23 4.50 -7.09
C VAL A 90 -12.49 5.08 -8.30
N GLY A 91 -11.20 4.79 -8.47
CA GLY A 91 -10.41 5.25 -9.61
C GLY A 91 -11.01 4.82 -10.95
N ILE A 92 -11.39 3.55 -11.10
CA ILE A 92 -12.05 3.02 -12.31
C ILE A 92 -13.40 3.71 -12.52
N SER A 93 -14.16 3.96 -11.47
CA SER A 93 -15.46 4.65 -11.58
C SER A 93 -15.28 6.09 -12.05
N VAL A 94 -14.23 6.78 -11.60
CA VAL A 94 -13.91 8.14 -12.07
C VAL A 94 -13.45 8.13 -13.54
N VAL A 95 -12.68 7.12 -13.98
CA VAL A 95 -12.32 6.95 -15.40
C VAL A 95 -13.56 6.92 -16.30
N HIS A 96 -14.63 6.24 -15.87
CA HIS A 96 -15.88 6.17 -16.63
C HIS A 96 -16.68 7.48 -16.66
N LEU A 97 -16.53 8.33 -15.64
CA LEU A 97 -17.38 9.51 -15.43
C LEU A 97 -16.69 10.82 -15.86
N VAL A 98 -15.37 10.87 -15.84
CA VAL A 98 -14.59 12.09 -16.05
C VAL A 98 -13.49 11.84 -17.07
N GLY A 99 -13.67 12.36 -18.28
CA GLY A 99 -12.70 12.21 -19.37
C GLY A 99 -11.48 13.14 -19.28
N GLU A 100 -11.55 14.21 -18.48
CA GLU A 100 -10.47 15.19 -18.36
C GLU A 100 -9.53 14.82 -17.19
N PRO A 101 -8.25 14.49 -17.46
CA PRO A 101 -7.35 13.95 -16.42
C PRO A 101 -7.03 14.91 -15.29
N LEU A 102 -6.96 16.22 -15.54
CA LEU A 102 -6.61 17.22 -14.53
C LEU A 102 -7.67 17.29 -13.41
N ILE A 103 -8.93 17.00 -13.73
CA ILE A 103 -10.05 16.87 -12.79
C ILE A 103 -10.15 15.43 -12.26
N ALA A 104 -10.01 14.42 -13.12
CA ALA A 104 -10.19 13.02 -12.75
C ALA A 104 -9.20 12.56 -11.65
N LEU A 105 -7.93 12.95 -11.75
CA LEU A 105 -6.88 12.55 -10.79
C LEU A 105 -7.17 13.01 -9.34
N PRO A 106 -7.30 14.32 -9.05
CA PRO A 106 -7.60 14.78 -7.70
C PRO A 106 -8.97 14.29 -7.20
N LEU A 107 -9.95 14.13 -8.10
CA LEU A 107 -11.27 13.60 -7.75
C LEU A 107 -11.19 12.13 -7.28
N ALA A 108 -10.49 11.27 -8.05
CA ALA A 108 -10.31 9.87 -7.70
C ALA A 108 -9.58 9.70 -6.37
N ALA A 109 -8.50 10.45 -6.14
CA ALA A 109 -7.75 10.40 -4.89
C ALA A 109 -8.59 10.87 -3.69
N SER A 110 -9.28 12.01 -3.80
CA SER A 110 -10.09 12.57 -2.71
C SER A 110 -11.30 11.70 -2.36
N LEU A 111 -12.02 11.17 -3.36
CA LEU A 111 -13.13 10.23 -3.14
C LEU A 111 -12.65 8.91 -2.52
N SER A 112 -11.48 8.42 -2.91
CA SER A 112 -10.89 7.22 -2.32
C SER A 112 -10.53 7.44 -0.84
N ILE A 113 -9.96 8.60 -0.51
CA ILE A 113 -9.66 8.99 0.87
C ILE A 113 -10.95 9.09 1.69
N LEU A 114 -11.99 9.73 1.15
CA LEU A 114 -13.30 9.80 1.80
C LEU A 114 -13.89 8.40 2.05
N GLY A 115 -13.88 7.54 1.05
CA GLY A 115 -14.34 6.16 1.18
C GLY A 115 -13.56 5.38 2.24
N MET A 116 -12.24 5.56 2.30
CA MET A 116 -11.40 4.93 3.32
C MET A 116 -11.72 5.43 4.73
N PHE A 117 -12.06 6.72 4.91
CA PHE A 117 -12.53 7.23 6.19
C PHE A 117 -13.85 6.59 6.60
N ILE A 118 -14.81 6.48 5.68
CA ILE A 118 -16.12 5.88 5.92
C ILE A 118 -15.98 4.40 6.32
N LEU A 119 -15.17 3.63 5.57
CA LEU A 119 -14.97 2.20 5.79
C LEU A 119 -13.90 1.87 6.84
N ARG A 120 -13.27 2.90 7.43
CA ARG A 120 -12.19 2.77 8.43
C ARG A 120 -11.01 1.91 7.94
N CYS A 121 -10.70 2.01 6.65
CA CYS A 121 -9.61 1.27 5.99
C CYS A 121 -8.52 2.21 5.46
N LEU A 122 -8.21 3.28 6.19
CA LEU A 122 -7.24 4.30 5.77
C LEU A 122 -5.83 3.71 5.56
N HIS A 123 -5.44 3.58 4.29
CA HIS A 123 -4.15 3.10 3.86
C HIS A 123 -3.55 4.11 2.86
N PRO A 124 -2.58 4.95 3.24
CA PRO A 124 -2.07 6.02 2.39
C PRO A 124 -1.61 5.56 0.99
N PRO A 125 -0.93 4.40 0.84
CA PRO A 125 -0.57 3.88 -0.48
C PRO A 125 -1.78 3.64 -1.40
N ALA A 126 -2.97 3.39 -0.85
CA ALA A 126 -4.17 3.17 -1.63
C ALA A 126 -4.61 4.41 -2.42
N ALA A 127 -4.33 5.63 -1.95
CA ALA A 127 -4.65 6.83 -2.73
C ALA A 127 -3.91 6.84 -4.08
N ALA A 128 -2.68 6.33 -4.11
CA ALA A 128 -1.93 6.18 -5.36
C ALA A 128 -2.56 5.14 -6.29
N VAL A 129 -3.21 4.09 -5.76
CA VAL A 129 -3.92 3.09 -6.58
C VAL A 129 -5.03 3.73 -7.41
N ALA A 130 -5.79 4.66 -6.82
CA ALA A 130 -6.82 5.42 -7.56
C ALA A 130 -6.21 6.29 -8.67
N LEU A 131 -5.10 6.98 -8.38
CA LEU A 131 -4.38 7.77 -9.38
C LEU A 131 -3.83 6.89 -10.51
N ILE A 132 -3.28 5.72 -10.19
CA ILE A 132 -2.76 4.77 -11.17
C ILE A 132 -3.89 4.26 -12.07
N ALA A 133 -5.08 3.97 -11.52
CA ALA A 133 -6.23 3.56 -12.32
C ALA A 133 -6.62 4.64 -13.33
N VAL A 134 -6.63 5.91 -12.92
CA VAL A 134 -6.92 7.04 -13.81
C VAL A 134 -5.82 7.26 -14.85
N LEU A 135 -4.56 7.32 -14.44
CA LEU A 135 -3.41 7.50 -15.35
C LEU A 135 -3.28 6.36 -16.36
N GLY A 136 -3.55 5.13 -15.92
CA GLY A 136 -3.50 3.94 -16.77
C GLY A 136 -4.74 3.75 -17.64
N GLY A 137 -5.77 4.59 -17.52
CA GLY A 137 -7.02 4.44 -18.26
C GLY A 137 -7.71 3.10 -17.98
N VAL A 138 -7.65 2.60 -16.74
CA VAL A 138 -8.18 1.29 -16.38
C VAL A 138 -9.71 1.34 -16.36
N VAL A 139 -10.34 0.61 -17.28
CA VAL A 139 -11.81 0.59 -17.44
C VAL A 139 -12.48 -0.63 -16.82
N HIS A 140 -11.75 -1.72 -16.58
CA HIS A 140 -12.33 -2.97 -16.12
C HIS A 140 -12.23 -3.13 -14.61
N TYR A 141 -13.38 -3.24 -13.92
CA TYR A 141 -13.44 -3.47 -12.47
C TYR A 141 -12.72 -4.73 -11.98
N ARG A 142 -12.45 -5.70 -12.87
CA ARG A 142 -11.61 -6.87 -12.55
C ARG A 142 -10.24 -6.48 -11.98
N TYR A 143 -9.67 -5.35 -12.41
CA TYR A 143 -8.39 -4.83 -11.93
C TYR A 143 -8.36 -4.66 -10.40
N ALA A 144 -9.48 -4.25 -9.81
CA ALA A 144 -9.60 -4.08 -8.35
C ALA A 144 -9.47 -5.41 -7.60
N PHE A 145 -9.91 -6.51 -8.20
CA PHE A 145 -9.83 -7.85 -7.59
C PHE A 145 -8.50 -8.53 -7.95
N PHE A 146 -8.09 -8.47 -9.21
CA PHE A 146 -6.78 -8.91 -9.68
C PHE A 146 -6.20 -7.87 -10.65
N PRO A 147 -5.02 -7.31 -10.35
CA PRO A 147 -4.07 -7.77 -9.34
C PRO A 147 -4.27 -7.16 -7.93
N VAL A 148 -5.03 -6.06 -7.78
CA VAL A 148 -4.96 -5.19 -6.58
C VAL A 148 -5.28 -5.91 -5.25
N MET A 149 -6.45 -6.55 -5.15
CA MET A 149 -6.86 -7.24 -3.92
C MET A 149 -5.98 -8.46 -3.65
N VAL A 150 -5.65 -9.25 -4.68
CA VAL A 150 -4.79 -10.45 -4.57
C VAL A 150 -3.39 -10.07 -4.08
N ASP A 151 -2.75 -9.08 -4.69
CA ASP A 151 -1.43 -8.61 -4.27
C ASP A 151 -1.45 -8.09 -2.83
N SER A 152 -2.51 -7.38 -2.44
CA SER A 152 -2.69 -6.88 -1.07
C SER A 152 -2.82 -8.02 -0.06
N ILE A 153 -3.59 -9.07 -0.39
CA ILE A 153 -3.74 -10.27 0.44
C ILE A 153 -2.41 -10.99 0.58
N LEU A 154 -1.70 -11.23 -0.54
CA LEU A 154 -0.38 -11.87 -0.54
C LEU A 154 0.62 -11.09 0.32
N LEU A 155 0.67 -9.78 0.16
CA LEU A 155 1.57 -8.91 0.93
C LEU A 155 1.28 -8.99 2.44
N VAL A 156 -0.01 -8.92 2.82
CA VAL A 156 -0.42 -9.03 4.23
C VAL A 156 -0.07 -10.40 4.80
N MET A 157 -0.30 -11.49 4.06
CA MET A 157 0.03 -12.85 4.51
C MET A 157 1.53 -13.01 4.73
N VAL A 158 2.35 -12.60 3.76
CA VAL A 158 3.82 -12.68 3.91
C VAL A 158 4.30 -11.75 5.02
N GLY A 159 3.73 -10.55 5.14
CA GLY A 159 3.99 -9.62 6.24
C GLY A 159 3.67 -10.21 7.62
N ALA A 160 2.56 -10.93 7.75
CA ALA A 160 2.16 -11.65 8.97
C ALA A 160 3.16 -12.74 9.30
N ILE A 161 3.49 -13.61 8.34
CA ILE A 161 4.45 -14.69 8.55
C ILE A 161 5.82 -14.13 8.95
N TYR A 162 6.35 -13.18 8.18
CA TYR A 162 7.66 -12.58 8.43
C TYR A 162 7.73 -11.85 9.77
N SER A 163 6.71 -11.07 10.10
CA SER A 163 6.68 -10.32 11.37
C SER A 163 6.67 -11.28 12.56
N ASN A 164 5.81 -12.31 12.55
CA ASN A 164 5.73 -13.28 13.64
C ASN A 164 7.03 -14.09 13.78
N LEU A 165 7.64 -14.51 12.67
CA LEU A 165 8.93 -15.22 12.68
C LEU A 165 10.09 -14.35 13.20
N THR A 166 10.00 -13.03 13.03
CA THR A 166 11.01 -12.07 13.50
C THR A 166 10.67 -11.44 14.85
N GLY A 167 9.71 -12.02 15.59
CA GLY A 167 9.37 -11.63 16.96
C GLY A 167 8.44 -10.42 17.09
N LYS A 168 7.86 -9.91 15.98
CA LYS A 168 6.85 -8.85 16.01
C LYS A 168 5.44 -9.43 15.83
N LYS A 169 4.50 -8.96 16.65
CA LYS A 169 3.09 -9.37 16.52
C LYS A 169 2.43 -8.64 15.35
N TYR A 170 2.02 -9.34 14.32
CA TYR A 170 1.21 -8.77 13.24
C TYR A 170 0.30 -9.87 12.66
N PRO A 171 -1.00 -9.63 12.46
CA PRO A 171 -1.74 -8.40 12.77
C PRO A 171 -1.87 -8.12 14.27
N ASN A 172 -2.22 -6.87 14.59
CA ASN A 172 -2.48 -6.46 15.97
C ASN A 172 -3.75 -7.16 16.47
N ARG A 173 -3.72 -7.63 17.72
CA ARG A 173 -4.91 -8.15 18.39
C ARG A 173 -5.72 -6.98 18.97
N PRO A 174 -7.05 -7.00 18.89
CA PRO A 174 -7.85 -6.06 19.66
C PRO A 174 -7.52 -6.22 21.15
N SER A 175 -7.26 -5.10 21.82
CA SER A 175 -7.07 -5.00 23.27
C SER A 175 -8.41 -5.04 23.99
#